data_AF-A0A537YKE7-F1
#
_entry.id   AF-A0A537YKE7-F1
#
_cell.length_a   1.000
_cell.length_b   1.000
_cell.length_c   1.000
_cell.angle_alpha   90.00
_cell.angle_beta   90.00
_cell.angle_gamma   90.00
#
_symmetry.space_group_name_H-M   'P 1'
#
loop_
_entity.id
_entity.type
_entity.pdbx_description
1 polymer ?
#
loop_
_entity_poly.entity_id
_entity_poly.type
_entity_poly.pdbx_seq_one_letter_code
_entity_poly.pdbx_strand_id
1 'polypeptide(L)'
;MSTESARVAGSRLAMAAGIVGLLVDAVYLGIIFDQGDLQAGRVVVVSVFILVVSALAFAGAFASTPSTRTRLTVLGAATGGLLTVGVLGIFSIGLPLLVAGVMCGVAWARFSWAARPVPAGATLLSTLAAVATGALLILGIALS
;
A
#
# COMPACT_ATOMS: atom_id res chain seq x y z
N MET A 1 -5.17 11.10 -24.31
CA MET A 1 -5.08 11.51 -22.88
C MET A 1 -3.67 12.05 -22.65
N SER A 2 -3.53 13.27 -22.15
CA SER A 2 -2.21 13.88 -21.91
C SER A 2 -1.49 13.20 -20.73
N THR A 3 -0.15 13.17 -20.74
CA THR A 3 0.69 12.57 -19.69
C THR A 3 0.44 13.18 -18.31
N GLU A 4 0.07 14.45 -18.27
CA GLU A 4 -0.28 15.20 -17.06
C GLU A 4 -1.59 14.69 -16.42
N SER A 5 -2.62 14.46 -17.23
CA SER A 5 -3.90 13.90 -16.76
C SER A 5 -3.71 12.51 -16.12
N ALA A 6 -2.86 11.67 -16.71
CA ALA A 6 -2.53 10.36 -16.17
C ALA A 6 -1.82 10.43 -14.81
N ARG A 7 -0.92 11.42 -14.61
CA ARG A 7 -0.21 11.64 -13.35
C ARG A 7 -1.13 12.14 -12.25
N VAL A 8 -1.99 13.11 -12.55
CA VAL A 8 -2.97 13.65 -11.57
C VAL A 8 -3.93 12.55 -11.14
N ALA A 9 -4.48 11.79 -12.09
CA ALA A 9 -5.39 10.70 -11.77
C ALA A 9 -4.70 9.58 -10.97
N GLY A 10 -3.44 9.24 -11.28
CA GLY A 10 -2.65 8.30 -10.48
C GLY A 10 -2.41 8.79 -9.05
N SER A 11 -2.10 10.07 -8.87
CA SER A 11 -1.89 10.67 -7.54
C SER A 11 -3.15 10.61 -6.68
N ARG A 12 -4.33 10.94 -7.26
CA ARG A 12 -5.62 10.83 -6.57
C ARG A 12 -5.93 9.40 -6.13
N LEU A 13 -5.66 8.42 -6.98
CA LEU A 13 -5.87 7.00 -6.65
C LEU A 13 -4.95 6.54 -5.52
N ALA A 14 -3.67 6.91 -5.55
CA ALA A 14 -2.72 6.59 -4.48
C ALA A 14 -3.11 7.26 -3.15
N MET A 15 -3.55 8.53 -3.20
CA MET A 15 -4.03 9.25 -2.03
C MET A 15 -5.28 8.60 -1.44
N ALA A 16 -6.26 8.25 -2.27
CA ALA A 16 -7.47 7.57 -1.85
C ALA A 16 -7.15 6.18 -1.26
N ALA A 17 -6.23 5.41 -1.86
CA ALA A 17 -5.78 4.14 -1.30
C ALA A 17 -5.16 4.30 0.11
N GLY A 18 -4.32 5.33 0.29
CA GLY A 18 -3.75 5.67 1.60
C GLY A 18 -4.83 6.00 2.64
N ILE A 19 -5.78 6.86 2.28
CA ILE A 19 -6.90 7.25 3.16
C ILE A 19 -7.74 6.03 3.55
N VAL A 20 -8.11 5.19 2.58
CA VAL A 20 -8.89 3.97 2.84
C VAL A 20 -8.14 3.06 3.80
N GLY A 21 -6.84 2.83 3.59
CA GLY A 21 -6.09 1.98 4.50
C GLY A 21 -5.98 2.54 5.92
N LEU A 22 -5.81 3.86 6.10
CA LEU A 22 -5.83 4.49 7.42
C LEU A 22 -7.20 4.36 8.12
N LEU A 23 -8.28 4.54 7.37
CA LEU A 23 -9.63 4.35 7.91
C LEU A 23 -9.87 2.91 8.34
N VAL A 24 -9.42 1.95 7.53
CA VAL A 24 -9.54 0.53 7.86
C VAL A 24 -8.69 0.16 9.07
N ASP A 25 -7.49 0.72 9.22
CA ASP A 25 -6.65 0.50 10.40
C ASP A 25 -7.34 1.00 11.68
N ALA A 26 -7.93 2.19 11.63
CA ALA A 26 -8.70 2.74 12.75
C ALA A 26 -9.92 1.86 13.09
N VAL A 27 -10.64 1.35 12.09
CA VAL A 27 -11.76 0.41 12.28
C VAL A 27 -11.27 -0.91 12.87
N TYR A 28 -10.15 -1.44 12.37
CA TYR A 28 -9.54 -2.67 12.86
C TYR A 28 -9.20 -2.57 14.36
N LEU A 29 -8.50 -1.52 14.75
CA LEU A 29 -8.19 -1.26 16.15
C LEU A 29 -9.46 -1.10 16.99
N GLY A 30 -10.46 -0.35 16.51
CA GLY A 30 -11.73 -0.16 17.21
C GLY A 30 -12.45 -1.49 17.51
N ILE A 31 -12.48 -2.41 16.54
CA ILE A 31 -13.06 -3.75 16.72
C ILE A 31 -12.28 -4.55 17.77
N ILE A 32 -10.95 -4.54 17.71
CA ILE A 32 -10.12 -5.29 18.67
C ILE A 32 -10.27 -4.73 20.09
N PHE A 33 -10.28 -3.40 20.25
CA PHE A 33 -10.49 -2.77 21.55
C PHE A 33 -11.83 -3.14 22.18
N ASP A 34 -12.89 -3.23 21.38
CA ASP A 34 -14.23 -3.63 21.85
C ASP A 34 -14.31 -5.12 22.20
N GLN A 35 -13.56 -5.97 21.48
CA GLN A 35 -13.51 -7.42 21.73
C GLN A 35 -12.70 -7.80 22.96
N GLY A 36 -11.86 -6.91 23.50
CA GLY A 36 -11.01 -7.19 24.66
C GLY A 36 -9.96 -8.27 24.43
N ASP A 37 -9.75 -8.71 23.19
CA ASP A 37 -8.78 -9.74 22.83
C ASP A 37 -7.40 -9.10 22.61
N LEU A 38 -6.50 -9.35 23.56
CA LEU A 38 -5.15 -8.80 23.59
C LEU A 38 -4.12 -9.84 23.14
N GLN A 39 -4.31 -10.46 21.97
CA GLN A 39 -3.17 -10.94 21.19
C GLN A 39 -2.32 -9.75 20.71
N ALA A 40 -1.79 -9.00 21.67
CA ALA A 40 -1.26 -7.65 21.50
C ALA A 40 -0.14 -7.63 20.46
N GLY A 41 0.67 -8.70 20.39
CA GLY A 41 1.73 -8.84 19.39
C GLY A 41 1.20 -8.78 17.96
N ARG A 42 0.29 -9.70 17.59
CA ARG A 42 -0.24 -9.80 16.22
C ARG A 42 -1.02 -8.57 15.80
N VAL A 43 -1.85 -8.05 16.70
CA VAL A 43 -2.66 -6.85 16.45
C VAL A 43 -1.75 -5.66 16.17
N VAL A 44 -0.74 -5.44 17.01
CA VAL A 44 0.22 -4.34 16.82
C VAL A 44 0.99 -4.51 15.51
N VAL A 45 1.44 -5.72 15.17
CA VAL A 45 2.14 -5.99 13.90
C VAL A 45 1.25 -5.65 12.70
N VAL A 46 0.00 -6.13 12.68
CA VAL A 46 -0.92 -5.88 11.57
C VAL A 46 -1.25 -4.39 11.45
N SER A 47 -1.56 -3.72 12.57
CA SER A 47 -1.90 -2.29 12.54
C SER A 47 -0.74 -1.41 12.11
N VAL A 48 0.44 -1.60 12.71
CA VAL A 48 1.65 -0.85 12.31
C VAL A 48 1.96 -1.11 10.83
N PHE A 49 1.76 -2.34 10.36
CA PHE A 49 1.96 -2.67 8.96
C PHE A 49 0.96 -1.92 8.05
N ILE A 50 -0.35 -1.95 8.34
CA ILE A 50 -1.37 -1.23 7.56
C ILE A 50 -1.03 0.26 7.55
N LEU A 51 -0.75 0.85 8.71
CA LEU A 51 -0.34 2.24 8.85
C LEU A 51 0.84 2.59 7.94
N VAL A 52 1.90 1.77 7.95
CA VAL A 52 3.09 1.99 7.13
C VAL A 52 2.77 1.91 5.64
N VAL A 53 2.06 0.87 5.18
CA VAL A 53 1.77 0.71 3.74
C VAL A 53 0.78 1.77 3.23
N SER A 54 -0.13 2.24 4.09
CA SER A 54 -0.99 3.38 3.81
C SER A 54 -0.22 4.70 3.73
N ALA A 55 0.72 4.92 4.65
CA ALA A 55 1.61 6.08 4.61
C ALA A 55 2.49 6.06 3.35
N LEU A 56 2.96 4.89 2.92
CA LEU A 56 3.69 4.73 1.65
C LEU A 56 2.81 5.04 0.43
N ALA A 57 1.56 4.56 0.40
CA ALA A 57 0.62 4.92 -0.67
C ALA A 57 0.41 6.44 -0.74
N PHE A 58 0.23 7.07 0.42
CA PHE A 58 0.06 8.52 0.55
C PHE A 58 1.32 9.28 0.13
N ALA A 59 2.51 8.83 0.55
CA ALA A 59 3.79 9.40 0.13
C ALA A 59 3.99 9.32 -1.39
N GLY A 60 3.63 8.18 -2.01
CA GLY A 60 3.67 7.99 -3.47
C GLY A 60 2.71 8.90 -4.25
N ALA A 61 1.70 9.48 -3.59
CA ALA A 61 0.79 10.45 -4.18
C ALA A 61 1.43 11.84 -4.36
N PHE A 62 2.36 12.23 -3.48
CA PHE A 62 2.93 13.58 -3.49
C PHE A 62 3.90 13.82 -4.66
N ALA A 63 3.77 15.00 -5.26
CA ALA A 63 4.61 15.47 -6.37
C ALA A 63 6.08 15.70 -5.96
N SER A 64 6.33 15.90 -4.67
CA SER A 64 7.67 16.14 -4.10
C SER A 64 8.54 14.89 -4.04
N THR A 65 8.07 13.73 -4.51
CA THR A 65 8.87 12.50 -4.51
C THR A 65 10.06 12.67 -5.45
N PRO A 66 11.31 12.64 -4.93
CA PRO A 66 12.47 13.21 -5.62
C PRO A 66 12.92 12.44 -6.87
N SER A 67 12.54 11.17 -7.02
CA SER A 67 12.88 10.40 -8.21
C SER A 67 11.74 9.48 -8.66
N THR A 68 11.59 9.30 -9.98
CA THR A 68 10.65 8.33 -10.58
C THR A 68 10.90 6.93 -10.04
N ARG A 69 12.16 6.54 -9.83
CA ARG A 69 12.50 5.22 -9.27
C ARG A 69 11.93 5.09 -7.85
N THR A 70 12.20 6.05 -6.97
CA THR A 70 11.68 6.06 -5.59
C THR A 70 10.16 6.02 -5.56
N ARG A 71 9.50 6.78 -6.44
CA ARG A 71 8.03 6.79 -6.51
C ARG A 71 7.47 5.43 -6.90
N LEU A 72 8.04 4.79 -7.92
CA LEU A 72 7.61 3.46 -8.35
C LEU A 72 7.87 2.40 -7.29
N THR A 73 8.99 2.48 -6.56
CA THR A 73 9.29 1.53 -5.48
C THR A 73 8.36 1.67 -4.28
N VAL A 74 8.06 2.91 -3.89
CA VAL A 74 7.13 3.21 -2.78
C VAL A 74 5.72 2.74 -3.14
N LEU A 75 5.24 3.02 -4.36
CA LEU A 75 3.94 2.54 -4.83
C LEU A 75 3.89 1.02 -4.99
N GLY A 76 4.98 0.40 -5.44
CA GLY A 76 5.12 -1.06 -5.50
C GLY A 76 5.00 -1.69 -4.11
N ALA A 77 5.76 -1.20 -3.13
CA ALA A 77 5.69 -1.63 -1.73
C ALA A 77 4.27 -1.48 -1.15
N ALA A 78 3.64 -0.31 -1.34
CA ALA A 78 2.30 -0.06 -0.86
C ALA A 78 1.25 -0.97 -1.51
N THR A 79 1.36 -1.21 -2.83
CA THR A 79 0.48 -2.12 -3.56
C THR A 79 0.61 -3.54 -3.05
N GLY A 80 1.84 -4.05 -2.93
CA GLY A 80 2.10 -5.40 -2.41
C GLY A 80 1.57 -5.57 -0.99
N GLY A 81 1.90 -4.62 -0.11
CA GLY A 81 1.45 -4.65 1.28
C GLY A 81 -0.07 -4.62 1.44
N LEU A 82 -0.76 -3.68 0.79
CA LEU A 82 -2.22 -3.56 0.85
C LEU A 82 -2.94 -4.80 0.29
N LEU A 83 -2.43 -5.36 -0.80
CA LEU A 83 -2.98 -6.61 -1.35
C LEU A 83 -2.75 -7.79 -0.41
N THR A 84 -1.55 -7.95 0.15
CA THR A 84 -1.27 -9.05 1.08
C THR A 84 -2.14 -8.98 2.31
N VAL A 85 -2.21 -7.83 2.99
CA VAL A 85 -3.07 -7.68 4.18
C VAL A 85 -4.55 -7.82 3.82
N GLY A 86 -4.97 -7.33 2.65
CA GLY A 86 -6.34 -7.46 2.15
C GLY A 86 -6.73 -8.91 1.90
N VAL A 87 -5.84 -9.73 1.34
CA VAL A 87 -6.06 -11.18 1.17
C VAL A 87 -6.14 -11.88 2.54
N LEU A 88 -5.23 -11.57 3.46
CA LEU A 88 -5.21 -12.18 4.79
C LEU A 88 -6.46 -11.83 5.61
N GLY A 89 -6.99 -10.62 5.45
CA GLY A 89 -8.18 -10.13 6.15
C GLY A 89 -9.50 -10.26 5.38
N ILE A 90 -9.55 -10.99 4.26
CA ILE A 90 -10.61 -10.85 3.24
C ILE A 90 -12.04 -11.02 3.75
N PHE A 91 -12.26 -11.84 4.78
CA PHE A 91 -13.58 -12.10 5.36
C PHE A 91 -14.03 -11.09 6.43
N SER A 92 -13.24 -10.06 6.69
CA SER A 92 -13.55 -9.02 7.66
C SER A 92 -13.24 -7.64 7.07
N ILE A 93 -12.07 -7.08 7.39
CA ILE A 93 -11.61 -5.76 6.95
C ILE A 93 -10.87 -5.76 5.60
N GLY A 94 -10.63 -6.94 5.04
CA GLY A 94 -9.71 -7.11 3.91
C GLY A 94 -10.27 -6.65 2.56
N LEU A 95 -11.59 -6.68 2.35
CA LEU A 95 -12.20 -6.21 1.10
C LEU A 95 -11.88 -4.73 0.80
N PRO A 96 -12.08 -3.78 1.73
CA PRO A 96 -11.63 -2.40 1.55
C PRO A 96 -10.12 -2.28 1.25
N LEU A 97 -9.27 -3.08 1.91
CA LEU A 97 -7.82 -3.05 1.69
C LEU A 97 -7.42 -3.61 0.33
N LEU A 98 -8.14 -4.62 -0.18
CA LEU A 98 -7.97 -5.12 -1.54
C LEU A 98 -8.31 -4.04 -2.57
N VAL A 99 -9.42 -3.34 -2.38
CA VAL A 99 -9.79 -2.21 -3.24
C VAL A 99 -8.71 -1.13 -3.20
N ALA A 100 -8.21 -0.76 -2.01
CA ALA A 100 -7.10 0.18 -1.87
C ALA A 100 -5.82 -0.31 -2.57
N GLY A 101 -5.49 -1.59 -2.44
CA GLY A 101 -4.36 -2.22 -3.12
C GLY A 101 -4.49 -2.15 -4.65
N VAL A 102 -5.67 -2.45 -5.19
CA VAL A 102 -5.95 -2.31 -6.63
C VAL A 102 -5.83 -0.86 -7.08
N MET A 103 -6.38 0.10 -6.34
CA MET A 103 -6.25 1.53 -6.65
C MET A 103 -4.79 1.97 -6.69
N CYS A 104 -3.98 1.51 -5.73
CA CYS A 104 -2.54 1.76 -5.67
C CYS A 104 -1.81 1.12 -6.86
N GLY A 105 -2.18 -0.12 -7.24
CA GLY A 105 -1.63 -0.80 -8.41
C GLY A 105 -1.96 -0.10 -9.73
N VAL A 106 -3.19 0.43 -9.87
CA VAL A 106 -3.58 1.24 -11.03
C VAL A 106 -2.79 2.56 -11.05
N ALA A 107 -2.60 3.21 -9.90
CA ALA A 107 -1.76 4.40 -9.80
C ALA A 107 -0.32 4.08 -10.24
N TRP A 108 0.26 2.99 -9.76
CA TRP A 108 1.59 2.51 -10.10
C TRP A 108 1.75 2.26 -11.62
N ALA A 109 0.78 1.58 -12.24
CA ALA A 109 0.75 1.38 -13.68
C ALA A 109 0.69 2.72 -14.45
N ARG A 110 -0.18 3.65 -14.04
CA ARG A 110 -0.29 4.97 -14.68
C ARG A 110 1.00 5.77 -14.58
N PHE A 111 1.69 5.74 -13.43
CA PHE A 111 2.96 6.43 -13.26
C PHE A 111 4.09 5.82 -14.09
N SER A 112 4.17 4.50 -14.18
CA SER A 112 5.17 3.84 -15.02
C SER A 112 4.98 4.17 -16.51
N TRP A 113 3.75 4.30 -16.98
CA TRP A 113 3.45 4.69 -18.35
C TRP A 113 3.79 6.17 -18.61
N ALA A 114 3.45 7.06 -17.68
CA ALA A 114 3.73 8.50 -17.80
C ALA A 114 5.20 8.90 -17.62
N ALA A 115 6.08 7.93 -17.27
CA ALA A 115 7.49 8.16 -17.02
C ALA A 115 8.41 7.48 -18.04
N ARG A 116 7.90 7.05 -19.20
CA ARG A 116 8.72 6.43 -20.24
C ARG A 116 9.68 7.46 -20.88
N PRO A 117 10.98 7.12 -21.06
CA PRO A 117 11.60 5.84 -20.74
C PRO A 117 11.82 5.64 -19.22
N VAL A 118 11.39 4.47 -18.71
CA VAL A 118 11.51 4.12 -17.29
C VAL A 118 12.99 3.86 -16.96
N PRO A 119 13.53 4.38 -15.85
CA PRO A 119 14.91 4.12 -15.45
C PRO A 119 15.20 2.62 -15.34
N ALA A 120 16.36 2.19 -15.82
CA ALA A 120 16.79 0.79 -15.76
C ALA A 120 16.68 0.24 -14.33
N GLY A 121 16.10 -0.95 -14.16
CA GLY A 121 15.93 -1.61 -12.86
C GLY A 121 14.81 -1.05 -11.97
N ALA A 122 14.13 0.06 -12.31
CA ALA A 122 13.05 0.60 -11.48
C ALA A 122 11.85 -0.36 -11.37
N THR A 123 11.50 -1.05 -12.46
CA THR A 123 10.42 -2.05 -12.46
C THR A 123 10.78 -3.25 -11.58
N LEU A 124 12.00 -3.79 -11.72
CA LEU A 124 12.46 -4.91 -10.90
C LEU A 124 12.48 -4.54 -9.41
N LEU A 125 13.02 -3.36 -9.07
CA LEU A 125 13.09 -2.91 -7.68
C LEU A 125 11.69 -2.70 -7.09
N SER A 126 10.74 -2.18 -7.86
CA SER A 126 9.36 -1.99 -7.38
C SER A 126 8.58 -3.30 -7.24
N THR A 127 8.79 -4.28 -8.12
CA THR A 127 8.23 -5.63 -7.93
C THR A 127 8.85 -6.34 -6.73
N LEU A 128 10.16 -6.23 -6.54
CA LEU A 128 10.84 -6.80 -5.37
C LEU A 128 10.33 -6.15 -4.09
N ALA A 129 10.13 -4.82 -4.09
CA ALA A 129 9.56 -4.12 -2.96
C ALA A 129 8.15 -4.62 -2.64
N ALA A 130 7.28 -4.81 -3.64
CA ALA A 130 5.95 -5.36 -3.44
C ALA A 130 5.97 -6.74 -2.77
N VAL A 131 6.80 -7.65 -3.26
CA VAL A 131 6.94 -9.01 -2.72
C VAL A 131 7.54 -8.98 -1.31
N ALA A 132 8.61 -8.21 -1.11
CA ALA A 132 9.28 -8.07 0.17
C ALA A 132 8.34 -7.52 1.25
N THR A 133 7.53 -6.50 0.93
CA THR A 133 6.56 -5.93 1.87
C THR A 133 5.52 -6.97 2.29
N GLY A 134 4.98 -7.77 1.37
CA GLY A 134 4.08 -8.87 1.72
C GLY A 134 4.75 -9.94 2.59
N ALA A 135 5.99 -10.33 2.27
CA ALA A 135 6.74 -11.31 3.04
C ALA A 135 7.05 -10.81 4.48
N LEU A 136 7.33 -9.52 4.65
CA LEU A 136 7.58 -8.90 5.96
C LEU A 136 6.35 -8.99 6.87
N LEU A 137 5.13 -8.80 6.34
CA LEU A 137 3.91 -8.97 7.12
C LEU A 137 3.75 -10.42 7.58
N ILE A 138 3.89 -11.37 6.65
CA ILE A 138 3.73 -12.80 6.93
C ILE A 138 4.74 -13.24 8.01
N LEU A 139 5.99 -12.80 7.87
CA LEU A 139 7.02 -13.07 8.86
C LEU A 139 6.71 -12.43 10.21
N GLY A 140 6.25 -11.17 10.24
CA GLY A 140 5.86 -10.48 11.47
C GLY A 140 4.73 -11.19 12.21
N ILE A 141 3.71 -11.67 11.49
CA ILE A 141 2.60 -12.45 12.05
C ILE A 141 3.10 -13.81 12.58
N ALA A 142 4.00 -14.48 11.85
CA ALA A 142 4.54 -15.77 12.27
C ALA A 142 5.41 -15.69 13.54
N LEU A 143 6.05 -14.54 13.78
CA LEU A 143 6.92 -14.28 14.93
C LEU A 143 6.20 -13.64 16.13
N SER A 144 4.90 -13.33 16.02
CA SER A 144 4.08 -12.72 17.08
C SER A 144 3.02 -13.66 17.64
#